data_AF-A0A9W7WC92-F1
#
_entry.id   AF-A0A9W7WC92-F1
#
_cell.length_a   1.000
_cell.length_b   1.000
_cell.length_c   1.000
_cell.angle_alpha   90.00
_cell.angle_beta   90.00
_cell.angle_gamma   90.00
#
_symmetry.space_group_name_H-M   'P 1'
#
loop_
_entity.id
_entity.type
_entity.pdbx_description
1 polymer ?
#
loop_
_entity_poly.entity_id
_entity_poly.type
_entity_poly.pdbx_seq_one_letter_code
_entity_poly.pdbx_strand_id
1 'polypeptide(L)'
;MLPFAIVDFLDGGGVAVVPCKWFTGPEESACYWPPGRVNISKAVKNEVIPNSDWPQFKVRVLGKSGNYAHATAKLLKSEETSDLHTESDSGGNVGKGKRKRRPVSLSSSEEELDGAGYDRPPFSVPLLPQVPEIHQPEPPQLLNIRPFVQSPPPSTPSAVTPDRRLQQGTNNATFRDGISVRLLSLLEEIKETQRVHGKMIQSLLTQRDGNTVAVLPQDILFPLKTVSDVEAMELKLADPTVLKEVVAVVADIGGSTVDEATRRMMAFLLDHSLSREYNFVGRHGKREFRGLKLFEVIYGSLKKNALTNQINRKEAEKAVSKWLIGARDRGGNRTARARGAEQDG
;
A
#
# COMPACT_ATOMS: atom_id res chain seq x y z
N MET A 1 -37.14 1.78 -22.68
CA MET A 1 -36.73 0.41 -22.27
C MET A 1 -35.28 0.45 -21.81
N LEU A 2 -34.94 -0.29 -20.76
CA LEU A 2 -33.56 -0.43 -20.31
C LEU A 2 -32.83 -1.40 -21.25
N PRO A 3 -31.72 -0.99 -21.93
CA PRO A 3 -31.11 -1.79 -23.00
C PRO A 3 -30.21 -2.94 -22.48
N PHE A 4 -29.78 -2.89 -21.22
CA PHE A 4 -28.87 -3.89 -20.63
C PHE A 4 -29.46 -4.54 -19.39
N ALA A 5 -29.15 -5.82 -19.20
CA ALA A 5 -29.50 -6.61 -18.04
C ALA A 5 -28.26 -7.33 -17.48
N ILE A 6 -28.23 -7.48 -16.16
CA ILE A 6 -27.28 -8.32 -15.43
C ILE A 6 -27.98 -9.66 -15.23
N VAL A 7 -27.34 -10.73 -15.65
CA VAL A 7 -27.87 -12.09 -15.64
C VAL A 7 -26.93 -13.04 -14.93
N ASP A 8 -27.49 -14.04 -14.26
CA ASP A 8 -26.76 -15.16 -13.66
C ASP A 8 -27.02 -16.43 -14.49
N PHE A 9 -25.96 -17.05 -15.00
CA PHE A 9 -26.02 -18.27 -15.80
C PHE A 9 -26.14 -19.49 -14.89
N LEU A 10 -27.31 -20.15 -14.93
CA LEU A 10 -27.63 -21.28 -14.05
C LEU A 10 -26.80 -22.53 -14.35
N ASP A 11 -26.21 -22.63 -15.54
CA ASP A 11 -25.36 -23.74 -15.99
C ASP A 11 -23.88 -23.59 -15.55
N GLY A 12 -23.61 -22.76 -14.53
CA GLY A 12 -22.25 -22.56 -13.98
C GLY A 12 -21.41 -21.52 -14.72
N GLY A 13 -22.04 -20.68 -15.55
CA GLY A 13 -21.36 -19.62 -16.33
C GLY A 13 -21.07 -18.32 -15.56
N GLY A 14 -21.55 -18.20 -14.32
CA GLY A 14 -21.39 -17.01 -13.48
C GLY A 14 -22.30 -15.84 -13.88
N VAL A 15 -22.01 -14.66 -13.34
CA VAL A 15 -22.80 -13.44 -13.58
C VAL A 15 -22.21 -12.66 -14.75
N ALA A 16 -23.07 -12.17 -15.66
CA ALA A 16 -22.66 -11.38 -16.83
C ALA A 16 -23.62 -10.23 -17.15
N VAL A 17 -23.19 -9.30 -17.98
CA VAL A 17 -24.05 -8.25 -18.57
C VAL A 17 -24.40 -8.63 -20.00
N VAL A 18 -25.69 -8.64 -20.32
CA VAL A 18 -26.22 -8.93 -21.66
C VAL A 18 -27.19 -7.84 -22.12
N PRO A 19 -27.30 -7.57 -23.44
CA PRO A 19 -28.37 -6.74 -23.99
C PRO A 19 -29.73 -7.41 -23.80
N CYS A 20 -30.78 -6.62 -23.51
CA CYS A 20 -32.13 -7.15 -23.37
C CYS A 20 -32.66 -7.78 -24.67
N LYS A 21 -32.07 -7.44 -25.82
CA LYS A 21 -32.38 -8.05 -27.12
C LYS A 21 -31.93 -9.51 -27.26
N TRP A 22 -31.11 -10.01 -26.33
CA TRP A 22 -30.60 -11.38 -26.36
C TRP A 22 -31.50 -12.36 -25.62
N PHE A 23 -32.52 -11.88 -24.89
CA PHE A 23 -33.43 -12.74 -24.16
C PHE A 23 -34.37 -13.51 -25.09
N THR A 24 -34.66 -14.76 -24.70
CA THR A 24 -35.61 -15.65 -25.35
C THR A 24 -36.60 -16.21 -24.34
N GLY A 25 -37.81 -16.54 -24.82
CA GLY A 25 -38.89 -17.07 -23.99
C GLY A 25 -39.80 -16.00 -23.37
N PRO A 26 -40.94 -16.41 -22.79
CA PRO A 26 -41.99 -15.51 -22.30
C PRO A 26 -41.63 -14.71 -21.06
N GLU A 27 -40.61 -15.12 -20.30
CA GLU A 27 -40.20 -14.48 -19.03
C GLU A 27 -38.72 -14.09 -18.98
N GLU A 28 -38.05 -13.91 -20.13
CA GLU A 28 -36.60 -13.63 -20.18
C GLU A 28 -35.76 -14.72 -19.46
N SER A 29 -36.24 -15.96 -19.48
CA SER A 29 -35.67 -17.11 -18.75
C SER A 29 -34.42 -17.72 -19.40
N ALA A 30 -34.14 -17.35 -20.64
CA ALA A 30 -32.96 -17.78 -21.38
C ALA A 30 -32.41 -16.60 -22.19
N CYS A 31 -31.12 -16.62 -22.50
CA CYS A 31 -30.54 -15.67 -23.44
C CYS A 31 -29.51 -16.32 -24.36
N TYR A 32 -29.33 -15.72 -25.53
CA TYR A 32 -28.24 -16.07 -26.43
C TYR A 32 -26.90 -15.59 -25.88
N TRP A 33 -25.86 -16.40 -26.09
CA TRP A 33 -24.49 -16.03 -25.75
C TRP A 33 -23.56 -16.31 -26.93
N PRO A 34 -22.68 -15.36 -27.29
CA PRO A 34 -21.83 -15.52 -28.47
C PRO A 34 -20.74 -16.59 -28.24
N PRO A 35 -20.41 -17.40 -29.27
CA PRO A 35 -19.36 -18.41 -29.17
C PRO A 35 -17.98 -17.77 -28.99
N GLY A 36 -17.03 -18.51 -28.41
CA GLY A 36 -15.72 -18.00 -27.94
C GLY A 36 -14.79 -17.33 -28.97
N ARG A 37 -15.17 -17.29 -30.26
CA ARG A 37 -14.45 -16.54 -31.31
C ARG A 37 -14.91 -15.08 -31.43
N VAL A 38 -15.97 -14.67 -30.74
CA VAL A 38 -16.53 -13.31 -30.80
C VAL A 38 -16.03 -12.47 -29.62
N ASN A 39 -15.69 -11.21 -29.89
CA ASN A 39 -15.38 -10.25 -28.82
C ASN A 39 -16.66 -9.86 -28.07
N ILE A 40 -16.91 -10.53 -26.94
CA ILE A 40 -18.13 -10.39 -26.11
C ILE A 40 -18.36 -8.93 -25.71
N SER A 41 -17.33 -8.24 -25.20
CA SER A 41 -17.42 -6.83 -24.78
C SER A 41 -17.89 -5.90 -25.90
N LYS A 42 -17.45 -6.14 -27.14
CA LYS A 42 -17.87 -5.37 -28.31
C LYS A 42 -19.28 -5.76 -28.75
N ALA A 43 -19.63 -7.05 -28.69
CA ALA A 43 -20.94 -7.56 -29.06
C ALA A 43 -22.05 -7.03 -28.12
N VAL A 44 -21.78 -6.98 -26.81
CA VAL A 44 -22.71 -6.44 -25.82
C VAL A 44 -22.89 -4.93 -26.00
N LYS A 45 -21.79 -4.16 -26.10
CA LYS A 45 -21.86 -2.69 -26.27
C LYS A 45 -22.58 -2.25 -27.53
N ASN A 46 -22.46 -3.01 -28.61
CA ASN A 46 -23.09 -2.70 -29.90
C ASN A 46 -24.46 -3.35 -30.07
N GLU A 47 -24.98 -4.04 -29.04
CA GLU A 47 -26.27 -4.73 -29.08
C GLU A 47 -26.46 -5.61 -30.32
N VAL A 48 -25.42 -6.37 -30.69
CA VAL A 48 -25.40 -7.19 -31.90
C VAL A 48 -26.55 -8.20 -31.86
N ILE A 49 -27.34 -8.30 -32.92
CA ILE A 49 -28.47 -9.23 -32.97
C ILE A 49 -27.94 -10.67 -33.02
N PRO A 50 -28.35 -11.56 -32.10
CA PRO A 50 -27.92 -12.96 -32.11
C PRO A 50 -28.44 -13.66 -33.37
N ASN A 51 -27.61 -14.53 -33.95
CA ASN A 51 -28.00 -15.38 -35.07
C ASN A 51 -28.25 -16.83 -34.60
N SER A 52 -28.76 -17.70 -35.46
CA SER A 52 -29.08 -19.10 -35.11
C SER A 52 -27.89 -19.94 -34.62
N ASP A 53 -26.65 -19.47 -34.81
CA ASP A 53 -25.44 -20.17 -34.37
C ASP A 53 -25.08 -19.88 -32.91
N TRP A 54 -25.80 -18.97 -32.24
CA TRP A 54 -25.52 -18.63 -30.85
C TRP A 54 -26.18 -19.66 -29.93
N PRO A 55 -25.41 -20.33 -29.05
CA PRO A 55 -25.99 -21.17 -28.02
C PRO A 55 -26.88 -20.35 -27.06
N GLN A 56 -27.98 -20.97 -26.65
CA GLN A 56 -28.86 -20.42 -25.63
C GLN A 56 -28.52 -21.01 -24.26
N PHE A 57 -28.54 -20.17 -23.25
CA PHE A 57 -28.28 -20.57 -21.86
C PHE A 57 -29.43 -20.12 -20.97
N LYS A 58 -29.72 -20.92 -19.95
CA LYS A 58 -30.72 -20.56 -18.94
C LYS A 58 -30.14 -19.50 -18.01
N VAL A 59 -30.90 -18.42 -17.84
CA VAL A 59 -30.45 -17.27 -17.06
C VAL A 59 -31.49 -16.80 -16.06
N ARG A 60 -31.00 -16.24 -14.95
CA ARG A 60 -31.81 -15.49 -13.99
C ARG A 60 -31.46 -14.01 -14.10
N VAL A 61 -32.43 -13.15 -14.34
CA VAL A 61 -32.22 -11.71 -14.40
C VAL A 61 -32.05 -11.14 -12.99
N LEU A 62 -30.89 -10.54 -12.72
CA LEU A 62 -30.54 -9.95 -11.42
C LEU A 62 -30.86 -8.45 -11.36
N GLY A 63 -30.85 -7.77 -12.50
CA GLY A 63 -31.27 -6.37 -12.59
C GLY A 63 -31.10 -5.77 -13.98
N LYS A 64 -31.85 -4.72 -14.30
CA LYS A 64 -31.77 -3.99 -15.57
C LYS A 64 -31.09 -2.64 -15.39
N SER A 65 -30.40 -2.15 -16.42
CA SER A 65 -29.65 -0.90 -16.38
C SER A 65 -29.78 -0.12 -17.69
N GLY A 66 -29.82 1.21 -17.56
CA GLY A 66 -29.86 2.13 -18.70
C GLY A 66 -28.52 2.24 -19.44
N ASN A 67 -27.41 1.86 -18.79
CA ASN A 67 -26.06 2.10 -19.30
C ASN A 67 -25.15 0.89 -19.01
N TYR A 68 -24.35 0.48 -20.00
CA TYR A 68 -23.40 -0.64 -19.92
C TYR A 68 -22.41 -0.45 -18.77
N ALA A 69 -21.81 0.75 -18.67
CA ALA A 69 -20.84 1.06 -17.61
C ALA A 69 -21.43 0.93 -16.19
N HIS A 70 -22.72 1.23 -16.04
CA HIS A 70 -23.42 1.10 -14.76
C HIS A 70 -23.76 -0.36 -14.45
N ALA A 71 -24.11 -1.16 -15.46
CA ALA A 71 -24.33 -2.60 -15.32
C ALA A 71 -23.04 -3.33 -14.93
N THR A 72 -21.91 -3.02 -15.57
CA THR A 72 -20.61 -3.61 -15.24
C THR A 72 -20.12 -3.20 -13.85
N ALA A 73 -20.35 -1.95 -13.45
CA ALA A 73 -20.00 -1.49 -12.10
C ALA A 73 -20.86 -2.15 -11.01
N LYS A 74 -22.13 -2.48 -11.32
CA LYS A 74 -23.00 -3.26 -10.42
C LYS A 74 -22.55 -4.72 -10.33
N LEU A 75 -22.20 -5.34 -11.46
CA LEU A 75 -21.67 -6.71 -11.51
C LEU A 75 -20.38 -6.86 -10.69
N LEU A 76 -19.42 -5.96 -10.88
CA LEU A 76 -18.14 -6.00 -10.17
C LEU A 76 -18.30 -5.85 -8.65
N LYS A 77 -19.31 -5.09 -8.21
CA LYS A 77 -19.67 -4.97 -6.79
C LYS A 77 -20.33 -6.24 -6.23
N SER A 78 -21.04 -7.00 -7.05
CA SER A 78 -21.67 -8.27 -6.63
C SER A 78 -20.72 -9.46 -6.59
N GLU A 79 -19.58 -9.42 -7.28
CA GLU A 79 -18.50 -10.42 -7.09
C GLU A 79 -17.82 -10.25 -5.71
N GLU A 80 -17.77 -9.02 -5.20
CA GLU A 80 -17.14 -8.67 -3.92
C GLU A 80 -18.09 -8.83 -2.72
N THR A 81 -19.40 -8.92 -2.94
CA THR A 81 -20.42 -9.04 -1.89
C THR A 81 -21.46 -10.10 -2.28
N SER A 82 -21.42 -11.26 -1.63
CA SER A 82 -22.19 -12.47 -1.99
C SER A 82 -23.71 -12.41 -1.72
N ASP A 83 -24.39 -11.30 -2.03
CA ASP A 83 -25.85 -11.18 -1.89
C ASP A 83 -26.47 -10.31 -2.99
N LEU A 84 -27.26 -10.91 -3.87
CA LEU A 84 -28.08 -10.22 -4.87
C LEU A 84 -29.56 -10.47 -4.60
N HIS A 85 -30.23 -9.49 -3.99
CA HIS A 85 -31.68 -9.38 -3.99
C HIS A 85 -32.14 -8.07 -4.62
N THR A 86 -33.24 -8.17 -5.35
CA THR A 86 -33.85 -7.23 -6.29
C THR A 86 -34.34 -5.93 -5.64
N GLU A 87 -34.01 -4.79 -6.24
CA GLU A 87 -34.82 -3.56 -6.13
C GLU A 87 -34.98 -2.91 -7.52
N SER A 88 -36.20 -2.98 -8.03
CA SER A 88 -36.63 -2.33 -9.28
C SER A 88 -36.88 -0.85 -9.00
N ASP A 89 -36.12 0.02 -9.67
CA ASP A 89 -36.33 1.47 -9.63
C ASP A 89 -37.37 1.85 -10.70
N SER A 90 -38.62 2.05 -10.27
CA SER A 90 -39.59 2.87 -10.98
C SER A 90 -39.92 4.05 -10.10
N GLY A 91 -39.68 5.24 -10.64
CA GLY A 91 -39.64 6.49 -9.89
C GLY A 91 -40.91 6.81 -9.10
N GLY A 92 -40.69 7.44 -7.95
CA GLY A 92 -41.72 8.07 -7.13
C GLY A 92 -41.16 8.45 -5.77
N ASN A 93 -40.96 9.76 -5.53
CA ASN A 93 -40.69 10.31 -4.21
C ASN A 93 -41.83 9.97 -3.24
N VAL A 94 -41.75 8.91 -2.43
CA VAL A 94 -42.52 8.79 -1.17
C VAL A 94 -41.86 7.79 -0.19
N GLY A 95 -41.59 8.24 1.04
CA GLY A 95 -41.63 7.45 2.28
C GLY A 95 -40.70 6.24 2.45
N LYS A 96 -39.66 6.39 3.29
CA LYS A 96 -38.91 5.26 3.89
C LYS A 96 -39.83 4.39 4.77
N GLY A 97 -40.27 3.24 4.27
CA GLY A 97 -41.04 2.23 5.02
C GLY A 97 -40.17 1.09 5.57
N LYS A 98 -40.35 0.75 6.85
CA LYS A 98 -39.69 -0.32 7.61
C LYS A 98 -39.84 -1.70 6.95
N ARG A 99 -38.74 -2.44 6.75
CA ARG A 99 -38.76 -3.88 6.38
C ARG A 99 -38.50 -4.74 7.63
N LYS A 100 -39.52 -5.46 8.09
CA LYS A 100 -39.41 -6.50 9.15
C LYS A 100 -38.37 -7.55 8.78
N ARG A 101 -37.44 -7.88 9.69
CA ARG A 101 -36.56 -9.06 9.56
C ARG A 101 -37.19 -10.26 10.27
N ARG A 102 -37.13 -11.44 9.64
CA ARG A 102 -37.45 -12.74 10.24
C ARG A 102 -36.19 -13.33 10.91
N PRO A 103 -36.35 -14.24 11.90
CA PRO A 103 -35.31 -14.55 12.88
C PRO A 103 -34.27 -15.54 12.37
N VAL A 104 -33.06 -15.40 12.93
CA VAL A 104 -31.91 -16.28 12.76
C VAL A 104 -32.14 -17.54 13.58
N SER A 105 -32.06 -18.72 12.95
CA SER A 105 -32.05 -20.00 13.65
C SER A 105 -30.68 -20.25 14.26
N LEU A 106 -30.64 -20.34 15.58
CA LEU A 106 -29.54 -20.85 16.37
C LEU A 106 -29.31 -22.33 16.07
N SER A 107 -28.04 -22.75 15.99
CA SER A 107 -27.64 -24.08 16.45
C SER A 107 -26.53 -23.91 17.47
N SER A 108 -26.85 -24.41 18.66
CA SER A 108 -26.10 -24.41 19.91
C SER A 108 -25.01 -25.48 19.92
N SER A 109 -23.92 -25.22 20.65
CA SER A 109 -23.32 -26.23 21.53
C SER A 109 -22.60 -25.51 22.68
N GLU A 110 -23.20 -25.67 23.85
CA GLU A 110 -22.76 -25.24 25.18
C GLU A 110 -21.77 -26.26 25.77
N GLU A 111 -20.77 -25.79 26.53
CA GLU A 111 -20.35 -26.45 27.77
C GLU A 111 -19.98 -25.37 28.81
N GLU A 112 -20.71 -25.39 29.93
CA GLU A 112 -20.50 -24.58 31.14
C GLU A 112 -19.44 -25.21 32.06
N LEU A 113 -18.65 -24.38 32.75
CA LEU A 113 -18.26 -24.69 34.12
C LEU A 113 -18.03 -23.41 34.95
N ASP A 114 -18.54 -23.48 36.17
CA ASP A 114 -18.91 -22.43 37.11
C ASP A 114 -17.79 -22.09 38.14
N GLY A 115 -17.94 -20.94 38.83
CA GLY A 115 -17.63 -20.85 40.26
C GLY A 115 -16.36 -20.14 40.79
N ALA A 116 -16.59 -18.92 41.30
CA ALA A 116 -16.04 -18.30 42.53
C ALA A 116 -14.53 -17.97 42.69
N GLY A 117 -14.26 -16.72 43.07
CA GLY A 117 -12.91 -16.20 43.33
C GLY A 117 -12.40 -16.36 44.76
N TYR A 118 -11.08 -16.26 44.92
CA TYR A 118 -10.36 -15.75 46.10
C TYR A 118 -8.96 -15.27 45.66
N ASP A 119 -8.56 -14.15 46.25
CA ASP A 119 -7.21 -13.73 46.67
C ASP A 119 -5.97 -13.72 45.73
N ARG A 120 -5.39 -12.52 45.70
CA ARG A 120 -3.99 -12.16 45.37
C ARG A 120 -3.02 -12.73 46.43
N PRO A 121 -1.81 -13.24 46.09
CA PRO A 121 -0.58 -12.42 46.15
C PRO A 121 0.52 -12.88 45.11
N PRO A 122 1.83 -12.54 45.21
CA PRO A 122 2.46 -11.59 44.27
C PRO A 122 3.69 -12.14 43.50
N PHE A 123 4.19 -11.33 42.55
CA PHE A 123 5.49 -11.40 41.86
C PHE A 123 5.88 -12.69 41.11
N SER A 124 6.15 -12.55 39.80
CA SER A 124 7.46 -12.90 39.20
C SER A 124 7.50 -12.47 37.74
N VAL A 125 8.48 -11.64 37.42
CA VAL A 125 8.84 -11.16 36.07
C VAL A 125 9.47 -12.32 35.29
N PRO A 126 9.08 -12.62 34.04
CA PRO A 126 9.82 -13.56 33.21
C PRO A 126 11.15 -12.93 32.78
N LEU A 127 12.26 -13.49 33.29
CA LEU A 127 13.63 -13.18 32.86
C LEU A 127 13.84 -13.62 31.40
N LEU A 128 14.39 -12.72 30.59
CA LEU A 128 14.89 -13.03 29.25
C LEU A 128 16.10 -13.99 29.31
N PRO A 129 16.27 -14.90 28.34
CA PRO A 129 17.46 -15.74 28.24
C PRO A 129 18.74 -14.91 28.00
N GLN A 130 19.79 -15.22 28.75
CA GLN A 130 21.11 -14.63 28.60
C GLN A 130 21.77 -15.09 27.29
N VAL A 131 22.31 -14.14 26.53
CA VAL A 131 23.07 -14.37 25.29
C VAL A 131 24.55 -14.64 25.66
N PRO A 132 25.23 -15.61 25.01
CA PRO A 132 26.64 -15.89 25.29
C PRO A 132 27.57 -14.73 24.94
N GLU A 133 28.54 -14.51 25.80
CA GLU A 133 29.58 -13.49 25.73
C GLU A 133 30.53 -13.74 24.54
N ILE A 134 30.46 -12.89 23.51
CA ILE A 134 31.40 -12.89 22.39
C ILE A 134 32.55 -11.95 22.73
N HIS A 135 33.73 -12.52 22.91
CA HIS A 135 35.01 -11.82 23.05
C HIS A 135 35.21 -10.79 21.92
N GLN A 136 35.55 -9.56 22.32
CA GLN A 136 36.02 -8.51 21.42
C GLN A 136 37.40 -8.90 20.84
N PRO A 137 37.66 -8.71 19.53
CA PRO A 137 39.01 -8.71 19.02
C PRO A 137 39.72 -7.38 19.33
N GLU A 138 40.96 -7.51 19.79
CA GLU A 138 41.91 -6.45 20.12
C GLU A 138 42.19 -5.51 18.92
N PRO A 139 42.40 -4.19 19.12
CA PRO A 139 42.68 -3.25 18.05
C PRO A 139 44.06 -3.51 17.40
N PRO A 140 44.19 -3.42 16.06
CA PRO A 140 45.49 -3.53 15.41
C PRO A 140 46.37 -2.33 15.78
N GLN A 141 47.56 -2.62 16.31
CA GLN A 141 48.56 -1.62 16.65
C GLN A 141 49.02 -0.86 15.40
N LEU A 142 49.13 0.46 15.54
CA LEU A 142 49.65 1.39 14.53
C LEU A 142 51.06 0.97 14.10
N LEU A 143 51.22 0.60 12.83
CA LEU A 143 52.53 0.39 12.24
C LEU A 143 53.28 1.72 12.22
N ASN A 144 54.31 1.78 13.06
CA ASN A 144 55.26 2.85 13.21
C ASN A 144 56.02 3.10 11.89
N ILE A 145 55.56 4.08 11.11
CA ILE A 145 56.22 4.56 9.89
C ILE A 145 57.60 5.12 10.28
N ARG A 146 58.66 4.37 9.96
CA ARG A 146 60.03 4.89 9.99
C ARG A 146 60.28 5.67 8.70
N PRO A 147 60.92 6.86 8.76
CA PRO A 147 61.26 7.61 7.56
C PRO A 147 62.31 6.86 6.72
N PHE A 148 62.09 6.90 5.41
CA PHE A 148 62.94 6.37 4.35
C PHE A 148 64.33 7.02 4.40
N VAL A 149 65.34 6.27 4.84
CA VAL A 149 66.75 6.64 4.70
C VAL A 149 67.24 6.11 3.35
N GLN A 150 67.61 7.01 2.45
CA GLN A 150 68.23 6.67 1.17
C GLN A 150 69.60 6.03 1.38
N SER A 151 69.78 4.82 0.85
CA SER A 151 71.10 4.20 0.66
C SER A 151 71.74 4.73 -0.64
N PRO A 152 73.04 5.06 -0.66
CA PRO A 152 73.74 5.52 -1.86
C PRO A 152 73.98 4.38 -2.88
N PRO A 153 74.22 4.69 -4.17
CA PRO A 153 74.33 3.68 -5.20
C PRO A 153 75.64 2.89 -5.08
N PRO A 154 75.65 1.58 -5.35
CA PRO A 154 76.91 0.85 -5.49
C PRO A 154 77.54 1.13 -6.86
N SER A 155 78.79 1.60 -6.80
CA SER A 155 79.73 1.69 -7.90
C SER A 155 79.94 0.34 -8.59
N THR A 156 80.15 0.39 -9.90
CA THR A 156 80.63 -0.71 -10.74
C THR A 156 81.98 -1.25 -10.23
N PRO A 157 82.28 -2.55 -10.45
CA PRO A 157 83.21 -2.82 -11.55
C PRO A 157 83.01 -4.13 -12.34
N SER A 158 83.46 -4.04 -13.60
CA SER A 158 84.17 -5.01 -14.44
C SER A 158 83.57 -6.37 -14.82
N ALA A 159 83.20 -6.42 -16.10
CA ALA A 159 83.55 -7.41 -17.13
C ALA A 159 84.11 -8.77 -16.67
N VAL A 160 83.27 -9.80 -16.84
CA VAL A 160 83.72 -11.15 -17.22
C VAL A 160 82.91 -11.58 -18.45
N THR A 161 83.63 -12.08 -19.43
CA THR A 161 83.26 -12.55 -20.75
C THR A 161 82.26 -13.73 -20.76
N PRO A 162 81.63 -14.02 -21.91
CA PRO A 162 80.42 -14.81 -21.97
C PRO A 162 80.71 -16.31 -21.99
N ASP A 163 80.03 -17.08 -21.17
CA ASP A 163 79.88 -18.52 -21.43
C ASP A 163 78.55 -18.78 -22.15
N ARG A 164 78.68 -19.35 -23.34
CA ARG A 164 77.64 -19.58 -24.31
C ARG A 164 77.18 -21.02 -24.14
N ARG A 165 76.17 -21.28 -23.30
CA ARG A 165 75.40 -22.54 -23.40
C ARG A 165 73.90 -22.34 -23.16
N LEU A 166 73.16 -22.81 -24.16
CA LEU A 166 71.71 -23.02 -24.28
C LEU A 166 70.84 -21.77 -24.45
N GLN A 167 70.85 -21.26 -25.68
CA GLN A 167 69.62 -20.83 -26.31
C GLN A 167 68.68 -22.04 -26.41
N GLN A 168 67.71 -22.13 -25.50
CA GLN A 168 66.39 -22.66 -25.82
C GLN A 168 65.42 -21.48 -25.74
N GLY A 169 65.23 -20.85 -26.89
CA GLY A 169 64.09 -19.99 -27.11
C GLY A 169 62.81 -20.82 -27.15
N THR A 170 61.70 -20.09 -27.05
CA THR A 170 60.31 -20.54 -27.23
C THR A 170 59.73 -21.31 -26.05
N ASN A 171 59.21 -20.55 -25.06
CA ASN A 171 58.06 -20.88 -24.19
C ASN A 171 57.79 -19.75 -23.16
N ASN A 172 58.73 -18.81 -22.99
CA ASN A 172 58.62 -17.76 -21.97
C ASN A 172 57.65 -16.62 -22.34
N ALA A 173 57.45 -16.34 -23.64
CA ALA A 173 56.52 -15.30 -24.10
C ALA A 173 55.06 -15.70 -23.88
N THR A 174 54.68 -16.91 -24.29
CA THR A 174 53.34 -17.48 -24.07
C THR A 174 53.01 -17.64 -22.59
N PHE A 175 54.00 -18.01 -21.75
CA PHE A 175 53.82 -18.07 -20.30
C PHE A 175 53.64 -16.67 -19.67
N ARG A 176 54.46 -15.69 -20.06
CA ARG A 176 54.30 -14.29 -19.62
C ARG A 176 52.99 -13.67 -20.08
N ASP A 177 52.56 -13.95 -21.30
CA ASP A 177 51.29 -13.47 -21.84
C ASP A 177 50.12 -14.10 -21.10
N GLY A 178 50.16 -15.41 -20.82
CA GLY A 178 49.14 -16.08 -20.01
C GLY A 178 49.01 -15.51 -18.59
N ILE A 179 50.14 -15.20 -17.94
CA ILE A 179 50.15 -14.54 -16.63
C ILE A 179 49.60 -13.11 -16.73
N SER A 180 49.99 -12.37 -17.76
CA SER A 180 49.53 -10.98 -17.98
C SER A 180 48.03 -10.93 -18.24
N VAL A 181 47.49 -11.86 -19.03
CA VAL A 181 46.05 -12.00 -19.28
C VAL A 181 45.33 -12.36 -17.99
N ARG A 182 45.83 -13.32 -17.20
CA ARG A 182 45.22 -13.68 -15.92
C ARG A 182 45.23 -12.52 -14.94
N LEU A 183 46.32 -11.76 -14.87
CA LEU A 183 46.46 -10.58 -14.02
C LEU A 183 45.48 -9.48 -14.44
N LEU A 184 45.35 -9.22 -15.74
CA LEU A 184 44.39 -8.26 -16.28
C LEU A 184 42.95 -8.67 -15.99
N SER A 185 42.60 -9.95 -16.15
CA SER A 185 41.26 -10.46 -15.80
C SER A 185 40.96 -10.30 -14.30
N LEU A 186 41.92 -10.60 -13.42
CA LEU A 186 41.75 -10.41 -11.98
C LEU A 186 41.60 -8.92 -11.62
N LEU A 187 42.33 -8.02 -12.29
CA LEU A 187 42.18 -6.59 -12.10
C LEU A 187 40.81 -6.08 -12.57
N GLU A 188 40.29 -6.61 -13.68
CA GLU A 188 38.96 -6.29 -14.17
C GLU A 188 37.86 -6.79 -13.20
N GLU A 189 38.03 -8.00 -12.64
CA GLU A 189 37.15 -8.55 -11.61
C GLU A 189 37.17 -7.71 -10.32
N ILE A 190 38.35 -7.28 -9.87
CA ILE A 190 38.50 -6.37 -8.71
C ILE A 190 37.84 -5.01 -8.99
N LYS A 191 38.01 -4.45 -10.20
CA LYS A 191 37.36 -3.19 -10.60
C LYS A 191 35.84 -3.32 -10.57
N GLU A 192 35.31 -4.43 -11.06
CA GLU A 192 33.87 -4.67 -11.10
C GLU A 192 33.28 -4.89 -9.69
N THR A 193 33.96 -5.67 -8.83
CA THR A 193 33.55 -5.83 -7.43
C THR A 193 33.60 -4.50 -6.66
N GLN A 194 34.62 -3.67 -6.85
CA GLN A 194 34.68 -2.32 -6.28
C GLN A 194 33.54 -1.42 -6.78
N ARG A 195 33.20 -1.50 -8.07
CA ARG A 195 32.05 -0.77 -8.64
C ARG A 195 30.74 -1.21 -8.01
N VAL A 196 30.57 -2.51 -7.76
CA VAL A 196 29.39 -3.07 -7.08
C VAL A 196 29.36 -2.62 -5.61
N HIS A 197 30.48 -2.68 -4.89
CA HIS A 197 30.58 -2.19 -3.51
C HIS A 197 30.28 -0.70 -3.42
N GLY A 198 30.79 0.12 -4.35
CA GLY A 198 30.48 1.56 -4.40
C GLY A 198 28.99 1.81 -4.59
N LYS A 199 28.32 1.06 -5.47
CA LYS A 199 26.86 1.14 -5.63
C LYS A 199 26.10 0.66 -4.39
N MET A 200 26.56 -0.41 -3.73
CA MET A 200 25.97 -0.92 -2.49
C MET A 200 26.12 0.08 -1.34
N ILE A 201 27.30 0.67 -1.17
CA ILE A 201 27.55 1.72 -0.17
C ILE A 201 26.67 2.94 -0.46
N GLN A 202 26.58 3.37 -1.73
CA GLN A 202 25.70 4.47 -2.11
C GLN A 202 24.23 4.16 -1.77
N SER A 203 23.78 2.92 -2.02
CA SER A 203 22.44 2.46 -1.68
C SER A 203 22.20 2.36 -0.16
N LEU A 204 23.22 1.99 0.62
CA LEU A 204 23.13 1.93 2.08
C LEU A 204 23.13 3.34 2.70
N LEU A 205 23.91 4.27 2.13
CA LEU A 205 23.92 5.67 2.55
C LEU A 205 22.58 6.35 2.26
N THR A 206 22.00 6.14 1.07
CA THR A 206 20.66 6.69 0.75
C THR A 206 19.54 6.07 1.57
N GLN A 207 19.65 4.81 1.99
CA GLN A 207 18.73 4.22 2.97
C GLN A 207 18.89 4.85 4.36
N ARG A 208 20.12 5.19 4.76
CA ARG A 208 20.43 5.73 6.09
C ARG A 208 19.96 7.17 6.27
N ASP A 209 19.96 7.99 5.21
CA ASP A 209 19.35 9.33 5.21
C ASP A 209 17.82 9.29 5.49
N GLY A 210 17.17 8.14 5.31
CA GLY A 210 15.77 7.92 5.65
C GLY A 210 15.49 7.39 7.06
N ASN A 211 16.52 7.04 7.83
CA ASN A 211 16.38 6.22 9.05
C ASN A 211 16.83 6.94 10.35
N THR A 212 16.93 8.27 10.32
CA THR A 212 16.90 9.05 11.57
C THR A 212 15.50 8.89 12.15
N VAL A 213 15.40 8.33 13.37
CA VAL A 213 14.14 8.30 14.11
C VAL A 213 13.66 9.75 14.16
N ALA A 214 12.62 10.08 13.40
CA ALA A 214 12.10 11.42 13.36
C ALA A 214 11.51 11.70 14.74
N VAL A 215 12.23 12.45 15.55
CA VAL A 215 11.74 12.88 16.86
C VAL A 215 10.88 14.10 16.60
N LEU A 216 9.61 14.01 16.96
CA LEU A 216 8.70 15.14 16.89
C LEU A 216 9.28 16.29 17.76
N PRO A 217 9.39 17.53 17.25
CA PRO A 217 9.81 18.66 18.07
C PRO A 217 8.99 18.74 19.36
N GLN A 218 9.64 18.97 20.50
CA GLN A 218 9.02 18.92 21.84
C GLN A 218 7.79 19.85 21.98
N ASP A 219 7.68 20.87 21.13
CA ASP A 219 6.59 21.86 21.14
C ASP A 219 5.39 21.49 20.25
N ILE A 220 5.36 20.30 19.64
CA ILE A 220 4.28 19.84 18.76
C ILE A 220 3.48 18.77 19.50
N LEU A 221 2.22 19.05 19.77
CA LEU A 221 1.32 18.13 20.46
C LEU A 221 0.20 17.69 19.54
N PHE A 222 0.04 16.37 19.44
CA PHE A 222 -1.02 15.70 18.71
C PHE A 222 -1.85 14.83 19.67
N PRO A 223 -3.17 14.67 19.45
CA PRO A 223 -3.97 15.30 18.40
C PRO A 223 -4.34 16.76 18.72
N LEU A 224 -4.50 17.58 17.67
CA LEU A 224 -4.98 18.96 17.80
C LEU A 224 -6.44 18.98 18.22
N LYS A 225 -6.78 19.78 19.23
CA LYS A 225 -8.12 19.78 19.83
C LYS A 225 -8.92 21.02 19.50
N THR A 226 -8.25 22.15 19.30
CA THR A 226 -8.90 23.43 19.03
C THR A 226 -8.47 24.00 17.68
N VAL A 227 -9.28 24.91 17.15
CA VAL A 227 -8.93 25.68 15.95
C VAL A 227 -7.67 26.52 16.19
N SER A 228 -7.50 27.07 17.40
CA SER A 228 -6.31 27.84 17.75
C SER A 228 -5.05 26.98 17.69
N ASP A 229 -5.13 25.71 18.11
CA ASP A 229 -4.02 24.76 17.97
C ASP A 229 -3.67 24.52 16.50
N VAL A 230 -4.67 24.47 15.61
CA VAL A 230 -4.44 24.34 14.17
C VAL A 230 -3.74 25.58 13.62
N GLU A 231 -4.19 26.78 13.98
CA GLU A 231 -3.55 28.02 13.53
C GLU A 231 -2.09 28.12 14.01
N ALA A 232 -1.83 27.74 15.27
CA ALA A 232 -0.47 27.67 15.81
C ALA A 232 0.38 26.60 15.10
N MET A 233 -0.21 25.44 14.79
CA MET A 233 0.45 24.39 14.02
C MET A 233 0.80 24.84 12.61
N GLU A 234 -0.12 25.52 11.93
CA GLU A 234 0.08 26.03 10.57
C GLU A 234 1.22 27.06 10.51
N LEU A 235 1.36 27.90 11.54
CA LEU A 235 2.50 28.82 11.67
C LEU A 235 3.82 28.06 11.83
N LYS A 236 3.84 26.99 12.64
CA LYS A 236 5.02 26.13 12.83
C LYS A 236 5.37 25.34 11.56
N LEU A 237 4.37 24.83 10.85
CA LEU A 237 4.53 24.10 9.59
C LEU A 237 4.90 25.00 8.40
N ALA A 238 4.96 26.32 8.58
CA ALA A 238 5.52 27.22 7.60
C ALA A 238 7.05 26.99 7.43
N ASP A 239 7.73 26.53 8.48
CA ASP A 239 9.13 26.14 8.41
C ASP A 239 9.28 24.79 7.65
N PRO A 240 10.03 24.75 6.54
CA PRO A 240 10.23 23.52 5.78
C PRO A 240 10.96 22.41 6.57
N THR A 241 11.73 22.77 7.61
CA THR A 241 12.43 21.82 8.49
C THR A 241 11.43 21.06 9.34
N VAL A 242 10.58 21.81 10.06
CA VAL A 242 9.51 21.25 10.89
C VAL A 242 8.53 20.43 10.04
N LEU A 243 8.18 20.93 8.85
CA LEU A 243 7.30 20.19 7.94
C LEU A 243 7.90 18.83 7.55
N LYS A 244 9.21 18.75 7.24
CA LYS A 244 9.87 17.48 6.90
C LYS A 244 9.91 16.50 8.06
N GLU A 245 10.14 16.99 9.28
CA GLU A 245 10.16 16.19 10.51
C GLU A 245 8.77 15.63 10.82
N VAL A 246 7.74 16.49 10.83
CA VAL A 246 6.35 16.06 11.06
C VAL A 246 5.90 15.07 9.99
N VAL A 247 6.25 15.30 8.71
CA VAL A 247 6.00 14.34 7.62
C VAL A 247 6.67 12.99 7.88
N ALA A 248 7.89 12.97 8.41
CA ALA A 248 8.57 11.72 8.71
C ALA A 248 7.86 10.95 9.84
N VAL A 249 7.45 11.63 10.92
CA VAL A 249 6.69 10.99 12.01
C VAL A 249 5.32 10.48 11.55
N VAL A 250 4.61 11.27 10.75
CA VAL A 250 3.28 10.89 10.25
C VAL A 250 3.38 9.78 9.20
N ALA A 251 4.47 9.72 8.43
CA ALA A 251 4.74 8.61 7.50
C ALA A 251 4.92 7.27 8.22
N ASP A 252 5.55 7.26 9.39
CA ASP A 252 5.79 6.05 10.19
C ASP A 252 4.49 5.41 10.71
N ILE A 253 3.45 6.21 10.97
CA ILE A 253 2.12 5.68 11.34
C ILE A 253 1.57 4.79 10.23
N GLY A 254 1.76 5.23 8.98
CA GLY A 254 1.58 4.44 7.78
C GLY A 254 0.23 3.73 7.64
N GLY A 255 0.25 2.69 6.80
CA GLY A 255 -0.87 1.83 6.45
C GLY A 255 -0.58 1.08 5.15
N SER A 256 -1.23 -0.06 4.95
CA SER A 256 -1.06 -0.88 3.73
C SER A 256 -1.86 -0.36 2.53
N THR A 257 -2.81 0.54 2.77
CA THR A 257 -3.63 1.17 1.73
C THR A 257 -3.72 2.67 1.98
N VAL A 258 -4.02 3.43 0.92
CA VAL A 258 -4.20 4.89 1.00
C VAL A 258 -5.28 5.28 1.99
N ASP A 259 -6.44 4.63 1.94
CA ASP A 259 -7.57 4.94 2.81
C ASP A 259 -7.24 4.64 4.27
N GLU A 260 -6.57 3.52 4.55
CA GLU A 260 -6.18 3.14 5.91
C GLU A 260 -5.07 4.05 6.46
N ALA A 261 -4.06 4.35 5.64
CA ALA A 261 -2.98 5.26 6.00
C ALA A 261 -3.52 6.66 6.29
N THR A 262 -4.34 7.20 5.39
CA THR A 262 -5.02 8.48 5.58
C THR A 262 -5.84 8.48 6.87
N ARG A 263 -6.56 7.38 7.16
CA ARG A 263 -7.37 7.27 8.37
C ARG A 263 -6.55 7.35 9.65
N ARG A 264 -5.44 6.62 9.72
CA ARG A 264 -4.55 6.59 10.88
C ARG A 264 -3.82 7.92 11.06
N MET A 265 -3.27 8.47 9.98
CA MET A 265 -2.60 9.78 9.98
C MET A 265 -3.55 10.88 10.46
N MET A 266 -4.76 10.95 9.90
CA MET A 266 -5.73 11.98 10.30
C MET A 266 -6.22 11.82 11.75
N ALA A 267 -6.35 10.59 12.25
CA ALA A 267 -6.73 10.33 13.65
C ALA A 267 -5.62 10.69 14.65
N PHE A 268 -4.37 10.65 14.20
CA PHE A 268 -3.23 11.17 14.97
C PHE A 268 -3.20 12.70 14.97
N LEU A 269 -3.43 13.33 13.81
CA LEU A 269 -3.31 14.78 13.66
C LEU A 269 -4.44 15.58 14.33
N LEU A 270 -5.69 15.13 14.19
CA LEU A 270 -6.87 15.90 14.59
C LEU A 270 -7.74 15.10 15.55
N ASP A 271 -8.18 15.76 16.62
CA ASP A 271 -9.18 15.20 17.51
C ASP A 271 -10.53 15.05 16.78
N HIS A 272 -11.33 14.10 17.26
CA HIS A 272 -12.65 13.84 16.70
C HIS A 272 -13.55 15.09 16.74
N SER A 273 -13.55 15.84 17.84
CA SER A 273 -14.36 17.05 18.00
C SER A 273 -14.02 18.09 16.93
N LEU A 274 -12.74 18.42 16.81
CA LEU A 274 -12.19 19.36 15.84
C LEU A 274 -12.45 18.93 14.39
N SER A 275 -12.32 17.63 14.10
CA SER A 275 -12.53 17.10 12.75
C SER A 275 -13.94 17.37 12.19
N ARG A 276 -14.93 17.66 13.04
CA ARG A 276 -16.31 17.99 12.64
C ARG A 276 -16.47 19.42 12.13
N GLU A 277 -15.58 20.33 12.53
CA GLU A 277 -15.59 21.75 12.15
C GLU A 277 -14.96 22.00 10.79
N TYR A 278 -14.18 21.03 10.29
CA TYR A 278 -13.53 21.11 8.99
C TYR A 278 -14.28 20.34 7.92
N ASN A 279 -14.10 20.79 6.69
CA ASN A 279 -14.35 20.01 5.49
C ASN A 279 -13.25 20.30 4.47
N PHE A 280 -13.21 19.52 3.40
CA PHE A 280 -12.11 19.68 2.46
C PHE A 280 -12.09 21.06 1.75
N VAL A 281 -13.26 21.63 1.42
CA VAL A 281 -13.38 22.82 0.54
C VAL A 281 -13.88 24.09 1.25
N GLY A 282 -14.28 24.04 2.51
CA GLY A 282 -14.84 25.20 3.25
C GLY A 282 -16.35 25.45 3.08
N ARG A 283 -17.12 24.50 2.53
CA ARG A 283 -18.57 24.68 2.27
C ARG A 283 -19.45 24.55 3.53
N HIS A 284 -20.68 25.09 3.50
CA HIS A 284 -21.67 24.97 4.57
C HIS A 284 -21.22 25.52 5.95
N GLY A 285 -20.49 26.64 5.96
CA GLY A 285 -20.06 27.30 7.20
C GLY A 285 -18.97 26.56 7.98
N LYS A 286 -18.34 25.56 7.35
CA LYS A 286 -17.20 24.82 7.92
C LYS A 286 -15.88 25.37 7.39
N ARG A 287 -14.80 25.14 8.13
CA ARG A 287 -13.45 25.59 7.78
C ARG A 287 -12.87 24.72 6.66
N GLU A 288 -12.12 25.36 5.75
CA GLU A 288 -11.42 24.68 4.67
C GLU A 288 -10.18 23.95 5.18
N PHE A 289 -10.01 22.68 4.78
CA PHE A 289 -8.83 21.87 5.08
C PHE A 289 -7.80 21.86 3.95
N ARG A 290 -8.24 22.02 2.69
CA ARG A 290 -7.37 21.93 1.51
C ARG A 290 -6.22 22.95 1.50
N GLY A 291 -6.46 24.15 2.03
CA GLY A 291 -5.47 25.22 2.09
C GLY A 291 -4.42 25.07 3.20
N LEU A 292 -4.60 24.11 4.11
CA LEU A 292 -3.73 23.93 5.27
C LEU A 292 -2.46 23.16 4.89
N LYS A 293 -1.33 23.54 5.49
CA LYS A 293 -0.07 22.78 5.47
C LYS A 293 -0.23 21.39 6.05
N LEU A 294 -1.21 21.19 6.94
CA LEU A 294 -1.59 19.86 7.40
C LEU A 294 -1.95 18.89 6.26
N PHE A 295 -2.52 19.39 5.15
CA PHE A 295 -2.74 18.57 3.95
C PHE A 295 -1.42 18.17 3.28
N GLU A 296 -0.45 19.09 3.19
CA GLU A 296 0.89 18.79 2.67
C GLU A 296 1.61 17.75 3.54
N VAL A 297 1.43 17.80 4.86
CA VAL A 297 1.97 16.81 5.78
C VAL A 297 1.45 15.41 5.41
N ILE A 298 0.13 15.28 5.22
CA ILE A 298 -0.49 13.99 4.86
C ILE A 298 -0.04 13.53 3.47
N TYR A 299 -0.04 14.42 2.48
CA TYR A 299 0.36 14.09 1.13
C TYR A 299 1.85 13.67 1.06
N GLY A 300 2.72 14.40 1.75
CA GLY A 300 4.13 14.05 1.91
C GLY A 300 4.33 12.71 2.62
N SER A 301 3.52 12.43 3.63
CA SER A 301 3.56 11.16 4.38
C SER A 301 3.15 9.97 3.53
N LEU A 302 2.07 10.11 2.75
CA LEU A 302 1.62 9.09 1.80
C LEU A 302 2.65 8.83 0.69
N LYS A 303 3.38 9.88 0.26
CA LYS A 303 4.46 9.77 -0.71
C LYS A 303 5.72 9.09 -0.16
N LYS A 304 6.04 9.31 1.11
CA LYS A 304 7.17 8.65 1.79
C LYS A 304 6.89 7.19 2.12
N ASN A 305 5.65 6.83 2.43
CA ASN A 305 5.29 5.44 2.74
C ASN A 305 5.46 4.55 1.49
N ALA A 306 6.30 3.52 1.62
CA ALA A 306 6.65 2.59 0.55
C ALA A 306 5.43 1.91 -0.10
N LEU A 307 4.35 1.69 0.66
CA LEU A 307 3.15 1.00 0.18
C LEU A 307 2.14 1.93 -0.51
N THR A 308 2.27 3.25 -0.34
CA THR A 308 1.32 4.24 -0.87
C THR A 308 1.95 5.29 -1.81
N ASN A 309 3.26 5.18 -2.08
CA ASN A 309 4.05 6.19 -2.80
C ASN A 309 3.59 6.48 -4.25
N GLN A 310 2.86 5.57 -4.90
CA GLN A 310 2.36 5.74 -6.26
C GLN A 310 1.15 6.68 -6.37
N ILE A 311 0.59 7.11 -5.24
CA ILE A 311 -0.62 7.95 -5.23
C ILE A 311 -0.40 9.31 -5.91
N ASN A 312 -1.39 9.81 -6.64
CA ASN A 312 -1.38 11.19 -7.12
C ASN A 312 -2.05 12.15 -6.12
N ARG A 313 -1.83 13.46 -6.29
CA ARG A 313 -2.39 14.47 -5.38
C ARG A 313 -3.93 14.39 -5.31
N LYS A 314 -4.61 14.16 -6.44
CA LYS A 314 -6.08 14.07 -6.52
C LYS A 314 -6.65 12.90 -5.72
N GLU A 315 -5.97 11.77 -5.70
CA GLU A 315 -6.33 10.60 -4.89
C GLU A 315 -6.16 10.88 -3.40
N ALA A 316 -5.09 11.57 -3.01
CA ALA A 316 -4.90 12.02 -1.62
C ALA A 316 -6.02 13.00 -1.19
N GLU A 317 -6.35 13.98 -2.04
CA GLU A 317 -7.47 14.90 -1.80
C GLU A 317 -8.78 14.13 -1.59
N LYS A 318 -9.05 13.11 -2.43
CA LYS A 318 -10.26 12.29 -2.34
C LYS A 318 -10.29 11.47 -1.04
N ALA A 319 -9.18 10.87 -0.63
CA ALA A 319 -9.09 10.09 0.60
C ALA A 319 -9.31 10.96 1.85
N VAL A 320 -8.65 12.12 1.92
CA VAL A 320 -8.82 13.08 3.02
C VAL A 320 -10.24 13.63 3.06
N SER A 321 -10.81 13.97 1.90
CA SER A 321 -12.20 14.44 1.79
C SER A 321 -13.20 13.38 2.29
N LYS A 322 -13.04 12.11 1.84
CA LYS A 322 -13.85 10.97 2.31
C LYS A 322 -13.75 10.80 3.82
N TRP A 323 -12.55 10.94 4.38
CA TRP A 323 -12.34 10.87 5.81
C TRP A 323 -13.09 12.00 6.55
N LEU A 324 -12.89 13.26 6.17
CA LEU A 324 -13.56 14.43 6.80
C LEU A 324 -15.08 14.37 6.72
N ILE A 325 -15.66 13.86 5.62
CA ILE A 325 -17.12 13.64 5.51
C ILE A 325 -17.59 12.63 6.58
N GLY A 326 -16.84 11.54 6.75
CA GLY A 326 -17.10 10.52 7.76
C GLY A 326 -16.83 10.97 9.20
N ALA A 327 -16.25 12.15 9.43
CA ALA A 327 -15.94 12.65 10.77
C ALA A 327 -17.17 12.78 11.65
N ARG A 328 -18.34 13.12 11.09
CA ARG A 328 -19.61 13.26 11.85
C ARG A 328 -20.04 11.98 12.55
N ASP A 329 -19.71 10.83 11.98
CA ASP A 329 -20.26 9.53 12.37
C ASP A 329 -19.30 8.73 13.28
N ARG A 330 -18.09 9.25 13.56
CA ARG A 330 -17.01 8.53 14.27
C ARG A 330 -17.10 8.55 15.81
N GLY A 331 -17.86 9.45 16.42
CA GLY A 331 -18.04 9.55 17.88
C GLY A 331 -19.12 8.63 18.44
N GLY A 332 -19.26 7.41 17.90
CA GLY A 332 -20.29 6.48 18.32
C GLY A 332 -21.70 6.75 17.75
N ASN A 333 -21.91 7.81 16.97
CA ASN A 333 -23.21 8.10 16.31
C ASN A 333 -23.64 7.02 15.30
N ARG A 334 -22.71 6.21 14.79
CA ARG A 334 -23.03 5.04 13.96
C ARG A 334 -23.62 3.90 14.83
N THR A 335 -23.01 3.66 15.99
CA THR A 335 -23.47 2.70 17.00
C THR A 335 -24.73 3.16 17.72
N ALA A 336 -24.89 4.46 17.98
CA ALA A 336 -26.08 5.05 18.60
C ALA A 336 -27.28 5.07 17.65
N ARG A 337 -27.07 5.29 16.34
CA ARG A 337 -28.12 5.10 15.33
C ARG A 337 -28.49 3.63 15.14
N ALA A 338 -27.52 2.72 15.24
CA ALA A 338 -27.78 1.28 15.21
C ALA A 338 -28.60 0.83 16.43
N ARG A 339 -28.21 1.25 17.65
CA ARG A 339 -28.93 0.96 18.90
C ARG A 339 -30.29 1.63 19.00
N GLY A 340 -30.43 2.87 18.53
CA GLY A 340 -31.73 3.56 18.47
C GLY A 340 -32.69 2.91 17.47
N ALA A 341 -32.18 2.34 16.37
CA ALA A 341 -32.99 1.58 15.43
C ALA A 341 -33.41 0.19 15.95
N GLU A 342 -32.70 -0.37 16.94
CA GLU A 342 -33.05 -1.63 17.63
C GLU A 342 -34.07 -1.43 18.76
N GLN A 343 -34.16 -0.24 19.38
CA GLN A 343 -35.13 0.04 20.45
C GLN A 343 -36.52 0.49 19.92
N ASP A 344 -36.59 0.97 18.68
CA ASP A 344 -37.83 1.42 18.00
C ASP A 344 -38.40 0.39 16.98
N GLY A 345 -37.90 -0.85 17.01
CA GLY A 345 -38.24 -1.95 16.09
C GLY A 345 -39.18 -2.98 16.68
#